data_AF-A0A3B8PWF3-F1
#
_entry.id   AF-A0A3B8PWF3-F1
#
_cell.length_a   1.000
_cell.length_b   1.000
_cell.length_c   1.000
_cell.angle_alpha   90.00
_cell.angle_beta   90.00
_cell.angle_gamma   90.00
#
_symmetry.space_group_name_H-M   'P 1'
#
loop_
_entity.id
_entity.type
_entity.pdbx_description
1 polymer ?
#
loop_
_entity_poly.entity_id
_entity_poly.type
_entity_poly.pdbx_seq_one_letter_code
_entity_poly.pdbx_strand_id
1 'polypeptide(L)'
;MNQQDLDVVGELKRVFGELAGQNLDAVDPQVPFLDLGLDSLFLTQASAALKGRFGVKVTFRQLLESFPSFATLGDHLKSAAPIAKIAAGATGPSANAGPVPPSLELAPSEAPANGAPAGERLTGTSLERIINAQMKLMEQQLTLLRRSTPQQGAFKFPEAAVAAGRQLPTSPAPAVLPAPAPSPVAQHGPFRPLDRGESGGLSERQQEHLRWLTDRYLSRTRRSREYTQQHRAHLADPRAVAGFKQIWKEIVYPIVSCRSAGAYLWDLDGER
;
A
#
# COMPACT_ATOMS: atom_id res chain seq x y z
N MET A 1 32.80 19.84 10.54
CA MET A 1 32.04 19.12 9.49
C MET A 1 32.16 17.64 9.82
N ASN A 2 31.12 17.04 10.37
CA ASN A 2 31.21 15.77 11.08
C ASN A 2 31.17 14.59 10.10
N GLN A 3 32.03 13.60 10.28
CA GLN A 3 32.15 12.41 9.41
C GLN A 3 30.81 11.66 9.23
N GLN A 4 29.90 11.76 10.20
CA GLN A 4 28.56 11.18 10.19
C GLN A 4 27.58 11.90 9.26
N ASP A 5 27.81 13.18 8.94
CA ASP A 5 26.98 13.94 7.99
C ASP A 5 27.16 13.44 6.55
N LEU A 6 28.39 13.02 6.21
CA LEU A 6 28.72 12.47 4.90
C LEU A 6 28.14 11.05 4.70
N ASP A 7 28.03 10.26 5.77
CA ASP A 7 27.64 8.85 5.68
C ASP A 7 26.15 8.68 5.35
N VAL A 8 25.26 9.43 6.02
CA VAL A 8 23.80 9.35 5.77
C VAL A 8 23.43 9.91 4.39
N VAL A 9 24.06 11.01 3.98
CA VAL A 9 23.82 11.61 2.66
C VAL A 9 24.35 10.71 1.54
N GLY A 10 25.49 10.05 1.76
CA GLY A 10 26.03 9.04 0.84
C GLY A 10 25.08 7.85 0.66
N GLU A 11 24.56 7.30 1.76
CA GLU A 11 23.62 6.19 1.70
C GLU A 11 22.28 6.60 1.04
N LEU A 12 21.80 7.83 1.30
CA LEU A 12 20.62 8.37 0.62
C LEU A 12 20.82 8.46 -0.91
N LYS A 13 21.97 8.98 -1.35
CA LYS A 13 22.33 9.04 -2.77
C LYS A 13 22.42 7.65 -3.39
N ARG A 14 22.95 6.67 -2.66
CA ARG A 14 23.04 5.28 -3.10
C ARG A 14 21.66 4.65 -3.28
N VAL A 15 20.77 4.79 -2.29
CA VAL A 15 19.39 4.28 -2.35
C VAL A 15 18.61 4.94 -3.48
N PHE A 16 18.73 6.25 -3.63
CA PHE A 16 18.05 6.98 -4.70
C PHE A 16 18.64 6.62 -6.08
N GLY A 17 19.95 6.39 -6.17
CA GLY A 17 20.62 5.97 -7.39
C GLY A 17 20.25 4.55 -7.82
N GLU A 18 20.18 3.61 -6.88
CA GLU A 18 19.68 2.23 -7.12
C GLU A 18 18.25 2.26 -7.65
N LEU A 19 17.39 3.12 -7.08
CA LEU A 19 16.00 3.24 -7.51
C LEU A 19 15.84 3.94 -8.86
N ALA A 20 16.68 4.94 -9.14
CA ALA A 20 16.61 5.74 -10.37
C ALA A 20 17.35 5.08 -11.53
N GLY A 21 18.15 4.04 -11.26
CA GLY A 21 19.02 3.40 -12.24
C GLY A 21 20.18 4.28 -12.71
N GLN A 22 20.53 5.33 -11.95
CA GLN A 22 21.60 6.27 -12.28
C GLN A 22 22.48 6.54 -11.06
N ASN A 23 23.75 6.87 -11.29
CA ASN A 23 24.65 7.22 -10.19
C ASN A 23 24.41 8.68 -9.75
N LEU A 24 24.12 8.88 -8.46
CA LEU A 24 23.85 10.20 -7.86
C LEU A 24 24.98 10.69 -6.94
N ASP A 25 26.15 10.04 -6.98
CA ASP A 25 27.27 10.35 -6.07
C ASP A 25 27.81 11.77 -6.32
N ALA A 26 27.91 12.17 -7.59
CA ALA A 26 28.41 13.47 -8.02
C ALA A 26 27.40 14.64 -7.89
N VAL A 27 26.17 14.36 -7.47
CA VAL A 27 25.12 15.38 -7.34
C VAL A 27 25.34 16.25 -6.11
N ASP A 28 25.12 17.57 -6.22
CA ASP A 28 25.17 18.46 -5.06
C ASP A 28 24.01 18.14 -4.08
N PRO A 29 24.30 17.80 -2.81
CA PRO A 29 23.28 17.48 -1.81
C PRO A 29 22.27 18.59 -1.48
N GLN A 30 22.57 19.84 -1.85
CA GLN A 30 21.71 21.00 -1.60
C GLN A 30 20.66 21.20 -2.70
N VAL A 31 20.82 20.57 -3.87
CA VAL A 31 19.90 20.76 -5.00
C VAL A 31 18.57 20.08 -4.71
N PRO A 32 17.44 20.76 -4.96
CA PRO A 32 16.12 20.16 -4.82
C PRO A 32 15.92 18.92 -5.70
N PHE A 33 15.22 17.91 -5.20
CA PHE A 33 14.99 16.65 -5.92
C PHE A 33 14.34 16.86 -7.30
N LEU A 34 13.42 17.82 -7.41
CA LEU A 34 12.75 18.14 -8.68
C LEU A 34 13.72 18.69 -9.74
N ASP A 35 14.71 19.48 -9.32
CA ASP A 35 15.73 20.05 -10.22
C ASP A 35 16.72 19.00 -10.71
N LEU A 36 16.82 17.88 -9.99
CA LEU A 36 17.58 16.68 -10.36
C LEU A 36 16.81 15.74 -11.29
N GLY A 37 15.58 16.12 -11.69
CA GLY A 37 14.70 15.28 -12.51
C GLY A 37 14.11 14.08 -11.77
N LEU A 38 14.18 14.07 -10.42
CA LEU A 38 13.52 13.06 -9.61
C LEU A 38 12.03 13.40 -9.53
N ASP A 39 11.25 12.72 -10.37
CA ASP A 39 9.85 13.02 -10.59
C ASP A 39 8.92 12.60 -9.44
N SER A 40 7.65 12.98 -9.54
CA SER A 40 6.65 12.70 -8.48
C SER A 40 6.41 11.20 -8.26
N LEU A 41 6.52 10.39 -9.33
CA LEU A 41 6.38 8.94 -9.23
C LEU A 41 7.59 8.33 -8.50
N PHE A 42 8.80 8.77 -8.84
CA PHE A 42 10.02 8.38 -8.17
C PHE A 42 9.99 8.74 -6.68
N LEU A 43 9.61 9.96 -6.32
CA LEU A 43 9.52 10.38 -4.91
C LEU A 43 8.51 9.55 -4.10
N THR A 44 7.46 9.05 -4.75
CA THR A 44 6.52 8.10 -4.13
C THR A 44 7.18 6.74 -3.86
N GLN A 45 7.96 6.22 -4.82
CA GLN A 45 8.72 4.98 -4.64
C GLN A 45 9.83 5.14 -3.60
N ALA A 46 10.52 6.28 -3.61
CA ALA A 46 11.56 6.63 -2.65
C ALA A 46 11.01 6.68 -1.23
N SER A 47 9.80 7.23 -1.03
CA SER A 47 9.11 7.22 0.27
C SER A 47 8.94 5.79 0.83
N ALA A 48 8.61 4.82 -0.03
CA ALA A 48 8.49 3.41 0.37
C ALA A 48 9.86 2.77 0.67
N ALA A 49 10.88 3.06 -0.15
CA ALA A 49 12.24 2.58 0.04
C ALA A 49 12.87 3.11 1.34
N LEU A 50 12.67 4.40 1.65
CA LEU A 50 13.13 5.04 2.88
C LEU A 50 12.53 4.38 4.13
N LYS A 51 11.23 4.06 4.09
CA LYS A 51 10.58 3.32 5.18
C LYS A 51 11.18 1.93 5.36
N GLY A 52 11.52 1.24 4.27
CA GLY A 52 12.12 -0.10 4.31
C GLY A 52 13.56 -0.11 4.84
N ARG A 53 14.39 0.87 4.41
CA ARG A 53 15.82 0.93 4.75
C ARG A 53 16.10 1.62 6.08
N PHE A 54 15.42 2.72 6.37
CA PHE A 54 15.68 3.57 7.53
C PHE A 54 14.61 3.47 8.63
N GLY A 55 13.50 2.78 8.38
CA GLY A 55 12.39 2.68 9.34
C GLY A 55 11.59 3.97 9.55
N VAL A 56 11.97 5.06 8.86
CA VAL A 56 11.33 6.38 8.99
C VAL A 56 10.22 6.52 7.96
N LYS A 57 9.03 6.91 8.42
CA LYS A 57 7.90 7.23 7.53
C LYS A 57 8.06 8.66 7.02
N VAL A 58 8.57 8.81 5.80
CA VAL A 58 8.58 10.08 5.06
C VAL A 58 7.52 9.99 3.97
N THR A 59 6.63 10.98 3.92
CA THR A 59 5.58 11.07 2.90
C THR A 59 6.07 11.88 1.70
N PHE A 60 5.42 11.67 0.54
CA PHE A 60 5.67 12.47 -0.66
C PHE A 60 5.60 13.99 -0.42
N ARG A 61 4.56 14.44 0.30
CA ARG A 61 4.40 15.87 0.64
C ARG A 61 5.60 16.39 1.43
N GLN A 62 6.12 15.60 2.37
CA GLN A 62 7.30 15.97 3.14
C GLN A 62 8.56 16.04 2.28
N LEU A 63 8.74 15.14 1.31
CA LEU A 63 9.86 15.20 0.37
C LEU A 63 9.81 16.42 -0.58
N LEU A 64 8.63 17.02 -0.78
CA LEU A 64 8.49 18.22 -1.61
C LEU A 64 8.56 19.52 -0.81
N GLU A 65 7.89 19.58 0.34
CA GLU A 65 7.74 20.83 1.10
C GLU A 65 8.77 20.94 2.23
N SER A 66 9.00 19.86 2.98
CA SER A 66 9.76 19.91 4.24
C SER A 66 11.22 19.49 4.07
N PHE A 67 11.49 18.53 3.20
CA PHE A 67 12.81 17.94 2.95
C PHE A 67 13.09 17.85 1.45
N PRO A 68 13.19 18.99 0.74
CA PRO A 68 13.30 19.00 -0.71
C PRO A 68 14.65 18.54 -1.26
N SER A 69 15.65 18.26 -0.42
CA SER A 69 17.02 17.95 -0.85
C SER A 69 17.65 16.83 -0.01
N PHE A 70 18.75 16.24 -0.50
CA PHE A 70 19.47 15.19 0.24
C PHE A 70 20.01 15.68 1.58
N ALA A 71 20.43 16.94 1.67
CA ALA A 71 20.89 17.55 2.91
C ALA A 71 19.77 17.62 3.96
N THR A 72 18.63 18.23 3.60
CA THR A 72 17.49 18.41 4.51
C THR A 72 16.86 17.09 4.92
N LEU A 73 16.79 16.12 4.01
CA LEU A 73 16.33 14.76 4.31
C LEU A 73 17.32 14.02 5.22
N GLY A 74 18.62 14.16 4.99
CA GLY A 74 19.67 13.59 5.82
C GLY A 74 19.59 14.09 7.26
N ASP A 75 19.36 15.38 7.46
CA ASP A 75 19.21 15.98 8.78
C ASP A 75 17.94 15.50 9.51
N HIS A 76 16.84 15.34 8.78
CA HIS A 76 15.63 14.73 9.32
C HIS A 76 15.84 13.27 9.75
N LEU A 77 16.55 12.48 8.95
CA LEU A 77 16.87 11.09 9.30
C LEU A 77 17.80 11.01 10.52
N LYS A 78 18.77 11.93 10.65
CA LYS A 78 19.63 12.04 11.84
C LYS A 78 18.85 12.43 13.08
N SER A 79 17.84 13.29 12.97
CA SER A 79 16.97 13.69 14.09
C SER A 79 15.97 12.60 14.47
N ALA A 80 15.51 11.80 13.50
CA ALA A 80 14.63 10.66 13.74
C ALA A 80 15.36 9.41 14.30
N ALA A 81 16.63 9.22 13.96
CA ALA A 81 17.46 8.09 14.42
C ALA A 81 17.65 7.99 15.96
N PRO A 82 17.82 9.09 16.74
CA PRO A 82 17.92 8.99 18.19
C PRO A 82 16.58 8.78 18.91
N ILE A 83 15.43 8.82 18.21
CA ILE A 83 14.11 8.67 18.85
C ILE A 83 13.57 7.22 18.75
N ALA A 84 14.25 6.33 18.03
CA ALA A 84 13.88 4.91 17.93
C ALA A 84 14.20 4.06 19.19
N LYS A 85 14.69 4.67 20.29
CA LYS A 85 14.95 3.98 21.56
C LYS A 85 14.11 4.45 22.76
N ILE A 86 13.09 5.29 22.57
CA ILE A 86 12.18 5.70 23.65
C ILE A 86 10.72 5.46 23.23
N ALA A 87 10.38 4.19 23.02
CA ALA A 87 9.01 3.70 23.12
C ALA A 87 9.06 2.23 23.59
N ALA A 88 9.75 2.01 24.72
CA ALA A 88 9.75 0.75 25.44
C ALA A 88 9.28 1.02 26.89
N GLY A 89 8.16 0.38 27.25
CA GLY A 89 7.57 0.33 28.59
C GLY A 89 6.08 0.63 28.52
N ALA A 90 5.13 -0.21 28.97
CA ALA A 90 5.06 -1.55 29.56
C ALA A 90 3.61 -2.05 29.27
N THR A 91 3.25 -3.33 29.13
CA THR A 91 3.28 -4.41 30.13
C THR A 91 3.11 -5.79 29.47
N GLY A 92 3.90 -6.79 29.90
CA GLY A 92 3.67 -8.24 29.66
C GLY A 92 2.54 -8.82 30.54
N PRO A 93 2.30 -10.17 30.61
CA PRO A 93 3.29 -11.25 30.85
C PRO A 93 3.06 -12.53 29.98
N SER A 94 3.75 -13.69 30.02
CA SER A 94 5.10 -14.21 30.32
C SER A 94 5.09 -15.73 29.96
N ALA A 95 6.29 -16.37 29.85
CA ALA A 95 6.66 -17.80 29.76
C ALA A 95 6.62 -18.45 28.35
N ASN A 96 7.60 -19.22 27.83
CA ASN A 96 8.75 -19.99 28.35
C ASN A 96 9.82 -20.11 27.20
N ALA A 97 11.13 -19.92 27.41
CA ALA A 97 12.19 -20.85 27.87
C ALA A 97 12.73 -21.89 26.84
N GLY A 98 13.87 -21.54 26.18
CA GLY A 98 15.01 -22.42 25.76
C GLY A 98 14.87 -23.35 24.53
N PRO A 99 15.97 -24.01 24.07
CA PRO A 99 17.27 -23.45 23.65
C PRO A 99 17.76 -23.99 22.26
N VAL A 100 18.88 -23.42 21.79
CA VAL A 100 19.73 -23.70 20.61
C VAL A 100 20.08 -25.18 20.34
N PRO A 101 20.39 -25.52 19.07
CA PRO A 101 21.51 -26.42 18.77
C PRO A 101 22.55 -25.83 17.79
N PRO A 102 23.77 -26.40 17.72
CA PRO A 102 25.00 -25.75 17.29
C PRO A 102 25.42 -26.04 15.83
N SER A 103 26.30 -25.17 15.33
CA SER A 103 27.12 -25.37 14.12
C SER A 103 28.04 -26.58 14.21
N LEU A 104 28.21 -27.29 13.10
CA LEU A 104 29.31 -28.21 12.88
C LEU A 104 30.17 -27.70 11.72
N GLU A 105 31.44 -27.57 12.04
CA GLU A 105 32.57 -27.13 11.22
C GLU A 105 33.31 -28.39 10.72
N LEU A 106 33.65 -28.46 9.43
CA LEU A 106 34.65 -29.38 8.90
C LEU A 106 35.29 -28.79 7.65
N ALA A 107 36.62 -28.87 7.64
CA ALA A 107 37.57 -28.09 6.86
C ALA A 107 37.95 -28.74 5.50
N PRO A 108 39.12 -28.45 4.85
CA PRO A 108 39.21 -27.91 3.50
C PRO A 108 39.76 -28.91 2.46
N SER A 109 39.72 -28.57 1.16
CA SER A 109 40.53 -29.26 0.14
C SER A 109 40.97 -28.29 -0.96
N GLU A 110 42.28 -28.36 -1.27
CA GLU A 110 43.05 -27.53 -2.19
C GLU A 110 42.77 -27.78 -3.68
N ALA A 111 43.31 -26.86 -4.49
CA ALA A 111 43.19 -26.67 -5.94
C ALA A 111 43.80 -27.78 -6.83
N PRO A 112 43.72 -27.65 -8.18
CA PRO A 112 44.81 -26.94 -8.87
C PRO A 112 44.38 -26.00 -10.01
N ALA A 113 45.31 -25.10 -10.33
CA ALA A 113 45.26 -24.08 -11.37
C ALA A 113 45.31 -24.63 -12.80
N ASN A 114 44.72 -23.88 -13.76
CA ASN A 114 45.25 -23.83 -15.12
C ASN A 114 44.84 -22.55 -15.88
N GLY A 115 45.86 -21.77 -16.27
CA GLY A 115 46.06 -21.12 -17.58
C GLY A 115 45.00 -20.20 -18.19
N ALA A 116 45.32 -18.90 -18.28
CA ALA A 116 44.79 -17.99 -19.30
C ALA A 116 45.47 -18.23 -20.68
N PRO A 117 44.95 -17.68 -21.80
CA PRO A 117 45.32 -16.32 -22.16
C PRO A 117 44.18 -15.47 -22.77
N ALA A 118 44.46 -14.17 -22.88
CA ALA A 118 43.63 -13.10 -23.45
C ALA A 118 43.48 -13.17 -24.98
N GLY A 119 42.40 -12.58 -25.52
CA GLY A 119 42.23 -12.29 -26.96
C GLY A 119 40.80 -11.99 -27.41
N GLU A 120 40.47 -10.68 -27.49
CA GLU A 120 39.48 -9.97 -28.33
C GLU A 120 38.26 -10.68 -28.95
N ARG A 121 37.05 -10.13 -28.72
CA ARG A 121 36.24 -9.40 -29.73
C ARG A 121 34.84 -9.02 -29.19
N LEU A 122 34.66 -7.72 -28.93
CA LEU A 122 33.37 -7.03 -29.06
C LEU A 122 33.11 -6.95 -30.58
N THR A 123 31.99 -7.41 -31.16
CA THR A 123 30.65 -6.85 -31.04
C THR A 123 29.63 -7.86 -31.61
N GLY A 124 28.53 -8.13 -30.90
CA GLY A 124 27.38 -8.89 -31.40
C GLY A 124 26.72 -9.84 -30.39
N THR A 125 27.47 -10.36 -29.41
CA THR A 125 27.03 -11.55 -28.64
C THR A 125 26.37 -11.27 -27.30
N SER A 126 26.42 -10.03 -26.78
CA SER A 126 25.88 -9.72 -25.44
C SER A 126 24.37 -9.58 -25.44
N LEU A 127 23.79 -8.91 -26.44
CA LEU A 127 22.34 -8.81 -26.60
C LEU A 127 21.73 -10.18 -26.96
N GLU A 128 22.40 -10.93 -27.83
CA GLU A 128 21.99 -12.29 -28.20
C GLU A 128 22.03 -13.26 -27.00
N ARG A 129 23.03 -13.12 -26.11
CA ARG A 129 23.06 -13.84 -24.82
C ARG A 129 21.94 -13.42 -23.88
N ILE A 130 21.60 -12.13 -23.82
CA ILE A 130 20.49 -11.63 -22.98
C ILE A 130 19.16 -12.15 -23.52
N ILE A 131 18.93 -12.12 -24.83
CA ILE A 131 17.71 -12.64 -25.47
C ILE A 131 17.57 -14.14 -25.23
N ASN A 132 18.66 -14.90 -25.39
CA ASN A 132 18.66 -16.34 -25.12
C ASN A 132 18.44 -16.65 -23.63
N ALA A 133 19.00 -15.85 -22.72
CA ALA A 133 18.74 -15.98 -21.28
C ALA A 133 17.27 -15.64 -20.94
N GLN A 134 16.70 -14.64 -21.59
CA GLN A 134 15.32 -14.20 -21.37
C GLN A 134 14.30 -15.23 -21.91
N MET A 135 14.56 -15.85 -23.07
CA MET A 135 13.70 -16.95 -23.58
C MET A 135 13.71 -18.16 -22.65
N LYS A 136 14.88 -18.53 -22.10
CA LYS A 136 14.99 -19.66 -21.16
C LYS A 136 14.27 -19.40 -19.83
N LEU A 137 14.27 -18.14 -19.36
CA LEU A 137 13.50 -17.74 -18.18
C LEU A 137 11.98 -17.77 -18.45
N MET A 138 11.55 -17.37 -19.64
CA MET A 138 10.14 -17.42 -20.05
C MET A 138 9.60 -18.86 -20.14
N GLU A 139 10.39 -19.81 -20.65
CA GLU A 139 10.02 -21.24 -20.65
C GLU A 139 9.84 -21.80 -19.24
N GLN A 140 10.71 -21.42 -18.30
CA GLN A 140 10.58 -21.82 -16.89
C GLN A 140 9.32 -21.23 -16.26
N GLN A 141 8.98 -19.97 -16.58
CA GLN A 141 7.75 -19.32 -16.11
C GLN A 141 6.49 -19.99 -16.69
N LEU A 142 6.47 -20.35 -17.98
CA LEU A 142 5.34 -21.07 -18.58
C LEU A 142 5.18 -22.49 -18.00
N THR A 143 6.27 -23.15 -17.64
CA THR A 143 6.24 -24.48 -17.01
C THR A 143 5.65 -24.42 -15.61
N LEU A 144 5.98 -23.37 -14.83
CA LEU A 144 5.37 -23.13 -13.52
C LEU A 144 3.88 -22.78 -13.65
N LEU A 145 3.48 -21.99 -14.65
CA LEU A 145 2.08 -21.64 -14.90
C LEU A 145 1.23 -22.85 -15.32
N ARG A 146 1.78 -23.75 -16.16
CA ARG A 146 1.14 -25.02 -16.54
C ARG A 146 0.99 -25.98 -15.37
N ARG A 147 1.87 -25.91 -14.38
CA ARG A 147 1.79 -26.75 -13.17
C ARG A 147 0.81 -26.18 -12.13
N SER A 148 0.39 -24.92 -12.29
CA SER A 148 -0.58 -24.25 -11.44
C SER A 148 -2.03 -24.24 -11.97
N THR A 149 -2.39 -25.07 -12.97
CA THR A 149 -3.82 -25.34 -13.23
C THR A 149 -4.32 -26.40 -12.26
N PRO A 150 -5.10 -26.04 -11.21
CA PRO A 150 -5.72 -27.04 -10.35
C PRO A 150 -6.69 -27.88 -11.19
N GLN A 151 -6.39 -29.17 -11.24
CA GLN A 151 -7.27 -30.23 -11.70
C GLN A 151 -8.57 -30.13 -10.89
N GLN A 152 -9.63 -29.65 -11.53
CA GLN A 152 -10.98 -29.63 -10.97
C GLN A 152 -11.43 -31.07 -10.75
N GLY A 153 -11.32 -31.53 -9.51
CA GLY A 153 -12.02 -32.71 -9.04
C GLY A 153 -13.51 -32.47 -9.18
N ALA A 154 -14.18 -33.35 -9.91
CA ALA A 154 -15.61 -33.35 -10.11
C ALA A 154 -16.34 -33.42 -8.75
N PHE A 155 -17.00 -32.33 -8.38
CA PHE A 155 -17.97 -32.32 -7.29
C PHE A 155 -19.18 -33.14 -7.70
N LYS A 156 -19.30 -34.35 -7.16
CA LYS A 156 -20.54 -35.12 -7.19
C LYS A 156 -21.53 -34.47 -6.21
N PHE A 157 -22.61 -33.90 -6.74
CA PHE A 157 -23.78 -33.54 -5.94
C PHE A 157 -24.55 -34.81 -5.58
N PRO A 158 -24.88 -35.06 -4.31
CA PRO A 158 -25.93 -36.02 -3.98
C PRO A 158 -27.28 -35.38 -4.27
N GLU A 159 -28.02 -36.03 -5.16
CA GLU A 159 -29.40 -35.74 -5.51
C GLU A 159 -30.30 -36.04 -4.30
N ALA A 160 -30.93 -35.00 -3.75
CA ALA A 160 -31.86 -35.11 -2.64
C ALA A 160 -33.27 -35.34 -3.18
N ALA A 161 -33.80 -36.54 -2.89
CA ALA A 161 -35.16 -36.95 -3.17
C ALA A 161 -36.18 -36.05 -2.44
N VAL A 162 -37.19 -35.60 -3.18
CA VAL A 162 -38.32 -34.83 -2.70
C VAL A 162 -39.34 -35.79 -2.08
N ALA A 163 -39.47 -35.78 -0.75
CA ALA A 163 -40.56 -36.47 -0.05
C ALA A 163 -41.50 -35.44 0.58
N ALA A 164 -42.75 -35.51 0.14
CA ALA A 164 -43.84 -34.65 0.52
C ALA A 164 -44.33 -34.90 1.97
N GLY A 165 -44.65 -33.78 2.65
CA GLY A 165 -45.78 -33.67 3.57
C GLY A 165 -45.66 -34.34 4.94
N ARG A 166 -45.32 -33.54 5.96
CA ARG A 166 -45.93 -33.62 7.30
C ARG A 166 -45.76 -32.29 8.05
N GLN A 167 -46.88 -31.64 8.37
CA GLN A 167 -46.93 -30.46 9.22
C GLN A 167 -46.81 -30.84 10.71
N LEU A 168 -46.26 -29.90 11.48
CA LEU A 168 -45.85 -29.99 12.89
C LEU A 168 -47.03 -30.01 13.89
N PRO A 169 -46.80 -30.54 15.10
CA PRO A 169 -47.28 -29.92 16.33
C PRO A 169 -46.18 -29.09 17.00
N THR A 170 -46.58 -27.89 17.44
CA THR A 170 -45.78 -26.90 18.17
C THR A 170 -45.34 -27.43 19.54
N SER A 171 -44.04 -27.43 19.80
CA SER A 171 -43.41 -27.64 21.11
C SER A 171 -42.43 -26.47 21.35
N PRO A 172 -42.25 -26.01 22.60
CA PRO A 172 -41.64 -24.71 22.88
C PRO A 172 -40.12 -24.71 22.62
N ALA A 173 -39.64 -23.52 22.24
CA ALA A 173 -38.31 -23.25 21.72
C ALA A 173 -37.16 -23.75 22.62
N PRO A 174 -36.18 -24.51 22.07
CA PRO A 174 -34.88 -24.63 22.69
C PRO A 174 -34.10 -23.32 22.49
N ALA A 175 -33.46 -22.86 23.55
CA ALA A 175 -32.62 -21.67 23.56
C ALA A 175 -31.58 -21.73 22.44
N VAL A 176 -31.65 -20.75 21.53
CA VAL A 176 -30.68 -20.56 20.45
C VAL A 176 -29.37 -20.10 21.08
N LEU A 177 -28.37 -20.99 21.10
CA LEU A 177 -26.98 -20.60 21.29
C LEU A 177 -26.61 -19.60 20.19
N PRO A 178 -25.93 -18.49 20.50
CA PRO A 178 -25.53 -17.52 19.49
C PRO A 178 -24.64 -18.19 18.46
N ALA A 179 -24.97 -18.02 17.19
CA ALA A 179 -24.16 -18.50 16.07
C ALA A 179 -22.72 -17.99 16.20
N PRO A 180 -21.70 -18.84 15.95
CA PRO A 180 -20.31 -18.40 15.98
C PRO A 180 -20.10 -17.29 14.95
N ALA A 181 -19.41 -16.23 15.37
CA ALA A 181 -19.08 -15.10 14.52
C ALA A 181 -18.38 -15.58 13.23
N PRO A 182 -18.71 -15.01 12.06
CA PRO A 182 -18.02 -15.36 10.83
C PRO A 182 -16.54 -15.04 10.98
N SER A 183 -15.69 -16.06 10.80
CA SER A 183 -14.25 -15.91 10.72
C SER A 183 -13.89 -14.84 9.68
N PRO A 184 -12.94 -13.93 9.95
CA PRO A 184 -12.58 -12.88 9.01
C PRO A 184 -12.04 -13.54 7.74
N VAL A 185 -12.83 -13.43 6.66
CA VAL A 185 -12.43 -13.85 5.33
C VAL A 185 -11.16 -13.08 4.99
N ALA A 186 -10.08 -13.79 4.65
CA ALA A 186 -8.85 -13.16 4.22
C ALA A 186 -9.16 -12.21 3.05
N GLN A 187 -9.05 -10.90 3.30
CA GLN A 187 -9.40 -9.88 2.32
C GLN A 187 -8.38 -9.91 1.19
N HIS A 188 -8.86 -10.22 -0.02
CA HIS A 188 -8.03 -10.22 -1.22
C HIS A 188 -8.06 -8.80 -1.83
N GLY A 189 -6.87 -8.19 -2.02
CA GLY A 189 -6.70 -6.90 -2.69
C GLY A 189 -6.20 -5.76 -1.79
N PRO A 190 -5.97 -4.56 -2.36
CA PRO A 190 -5.50 -3.38 -1.63
C PRO A 190 -6.63 -2.75 -0.79
N PHE A 191 -7.23 -3.54 0.11
CA PHE A 191 -8.23 -3.04 1.05
C PHE A 191 -7.57 -2.09 2.05
N ARG A 192 -8.04 -0.84 2.09
CA ARG A 192 -7.68 0.10 3.15
C ARG A 192 -8.89 0.27 4.07
N PRO A 193 -8.77 -0.02 5.38
CA PRO A 193 -9.86 0.20 6.32
C PRO A 193 -10.24 1.69 6.32
N LEU A 194 -11.54 1.94 6.50
CA LEU A 194 -12.09 3.30 6.55
C LEU A 194 -11.52 4.05 7.77
N ASP A 195 -10.74 5.10 7.52
CA ASP A 195 -10.30 6.01 8.57
C ASP A 195 -11.50 6.87 9.00
N ARG A 196 -12.02 6.62 10.19
CA ARG A 196 -13.17 7.38 10.74
C ARG A 196 -12.77 8.76 11.26
N GLY A 197 -11.46 9.02 11.42
CA GLY A 197 -10.93 10.24 12.03
C GLY A 197 -11.26 10.37 13.52
N GLU A 198 -10.68 11.39 14.16
CA GLU A 198 -11.07 11.79 15.51
C GLU A 198 -12.49 12.35 15.49
N SER A 199 -13.31 11.89 16.44
CA SER A 199 -14.64 12.46 16.69
C SER A 199 -14.48 13.67 17.61
N GLY A 200 -13.99 14.80 17.08
CA GLY A 200 -13.84 16.03 17.87
C GLY A 200 -12.65 16.90 17.46
N GLY A 201 -12.20 17.76 18.38
CA GLY A 201 -11.01 18.61 18.19
C GLY A 201 -11.25 19.95 17.48
N LEU A 202 -12.48 20.22 17.03
CA LEU A 202 -12.83 21.51 16.45
C LEU A 202 -13.22 22.52 17.52
N SER A 203 -12.74 23.76 17.38
CA SER A 203 -13.23 24.90 18.17
C SER A 203 -14.71 25.19 17.86
N GLU A 204 -15.41 25.88 18.76
CA GLU A 204 -16.82 26.25 18.56
C GLU A 204 -17.04 26.97 17.23
N ARG A 205 -16.17 27.92 16.90
CA ARG A 205 -16.19 28.65 15.62
C ARG A 205 -16.04 27.71 14.42
N GLN A 206 -15.16 26.70 14.51
CA GLN A 206 -14.98 25.72 13.43
C GLN A 206 -16.21 24.80 13.31
N GLN A 207 -16.82 24.40 14.42
CA GLN A 207 -18.04 23.60 14.42
C GLN A 207 -19.24 24.35 13.84
N GLU A 208 -19.39 25.63 14.17
CA GLU A 208 -20.41 26.50 13.57
C GLU A 208 -20.21 26.65 12.07
N HIS A 209 -18.97 26.90 11.64
CA HIS A 209 -18.66 27.00 10.22
C HIS A 209 -18.92 25.68 9.48
N LEU A 210 -18.56 24.54 10.08
CA LEU A 210 -18.81 23.22 9.50
C LEU A 210 -20.32 22.95 9.35
N ARG A 211 -21.13 23.32 10.36
CA ARG A 211 -22.60 23.22 10.29
C ARG A 211 -23.16 24.07 9.16
N TRP A 212 -22.77 25.34 9.10
CA TRP A 212 -23.17 26.25 8.02
C TRP A 212 -22.79 25.72 6.64
N LEU A 213 -21.56 25.20 6.49
CA LEU A 213 -21.09 24.63 5.23
C LEU A 213 -21.90 23.39 4.85
N THR A 214 -22.17 22.52 5.83
CA THR A 214 -22.96 21.30 5.65
C THR A 214 -24.36 21.64 5.15
N ASP A 215 -25.06 22.56 5.82
CA ASP A 215 -26.42 22.97 5.43
C ASP A 215 -26.45 23.58 4.03
N ARG A 216 -25.48 24.45 3.71
CA ARG A 216 -25.37 25.06 2.38
C ARG A 216 -25.04 24.04 1.29
N TYR A 217 -24.21 23.05 1.58
CA TYR A 217 -23.84 22.02 0.61
C TYR A 217 -25.00 21.06 0.35
N LEU A 218 -25.67 20.61 1.42
CA LEU A 218 -26.82 19.71 1.35
C LEU A 218 -28.01 20.35 0.64
N SER A 219 -28.21 21.66 0.77
CA SER A 219 -29.31 22.34 0.08
C SER A 219 -29.12 22.42 -1.44
N ARG A 220 -27.86 22.40 -1.93
CA ARG A 220 -27.55 22.45 -3.37
C ARG A 220 -27.43 21.09 -4.04
N THR A 221 -27.14 20.03 -3.28
CA THR A 221 -26.76 18.71 -3.84
C THR A 221 -27.63 17.56 -3.31
N ARG A 222 -28.89 17.88 -2.98
CA ARG A 222 -29.82 16.96 -2.30
C ARG A 222 -30.07 15.70 -3.12
N ARG A 223 -30.34 15.83 -4.42
CA ARG A 223 -30.61 14.67 -5.29
C ARG A 223 -29.38 13.80 -5.49
N SER A 224 -28.18 14.38 -5.54
CA SER A 224 -26.94 13.60 -5.58
C SER A 224 -26.75 12.72 -4.33
N ARG A 225 -27.07 13.26 -3.14
CA ARG A 225 -27.07 12.51 -1.87
C ARG A 225 -28.10 11.39 -1.87
N GLU A 226 -29.33 11.70 -2.26
CA GLU A 226 -30.44 10.73 -2.33
C GLU A 226 -30.12 9.59 -3.31
N TYR A 227 -29.62 9.92 -4.50
CA TYR A 227 -29.19 8.96 -5.51
C TYR A 227 -28.10 8.04 -4.95
N THR A 228 -27.07 8.61 -4.33
CA THR A 228 -26.00 7.82 -3.70
C THR A 228 -26.57 6.89 -2.64
N GLN A 229 -27.44 7.39 -1.77
CA GLN A 229 -28.04 6.59 -0.69
C GLN A 229 -28.86 5.42 -1.22
N GLN A 230 -29.61 5.62 -2.31
CA GLN A 230 -30.43 4.57 -2.94
C GLN A 230 -29.57 3.46 -3.55
N HIS A 231 -28.44 3.80 -4.18
CA HIS A 231 -27.64 2.84 -4.94
C HIS A 231 -26.47 2.22 -4.17
N ARG A 232 -26.05 2.79 -3.04
CA ARG A 232 -24.84 2.38 -2.29
C ARG A 232 -24.82 0.91 -1.85
N ALA A 233 -25.98 0.30 -1.64
CA ALA A 233 -26.08 -1.11 -1.26
C ALA A 233 -25.65 -2.08 -2.38
N HIS A 234 -25.74 -1.65 -3.63
CA HIS A 234 -25.48 -2.48 -4.81
C HIS A 234 -24.28 -1.99 -5.63
N LEU A 235 -23.95 -0.69 -5.56
CA LEU A 235 -22.85 -0.09 -6.31
C LEU A 235 -21.60 0.04 -5.42
N ALA A 236 -20.67 -0.90 -5.59
CA ALA A 236 -19.37 -0.88 -4.92
C ALA A 236 -18.42 0.13 -5.60
N ASP A 237 -18.52 1.41 -5.22
CA ASP A 237 -17.64 2.48 -5.69
C ASP A 237 -16.75 3.01 -4.55
N PRO A 238 -15.40 2.84 -4.61
CA PRO A 238 -14.50 3.40 -3.61
C PRO A 238 -14.51 4.93 -3.57
N ARG A 239 -14.96 5.61 -4.63
CA ARG A 239 -15.07 7.08 -4.64
C ARG A 239 -16.17 7.59 -3.72
N ALA A 240 -17.22 6.79 -3.50
CA ALA A 240 -18.33 7.18 -2.63
C ALA A 240 -17.94 7.26 -1.14
N VAL A 241 -16.78 6.71 -0.74
CA VAL A 241 -16.21 6.80 0.62
C VAL A 241 -14.95 7.68 0.67
N ALA A 242 -14.52 8.27 -0.44
CA ALA A 242 -13.30 9.07 -0.48
C ALA A 242 -13.42 10.30 0.44
N GLY A 243 -12.41 10.52 1.30
CA GLY A 243 -12.42 11.64 2.24
C GLY A 243 -13.39 11.49 3.41
N PHE A 244 -13.92 10.29 3.66
CA PHE A 244 -14.78 10.03 4.81
C PHE A 244 -14.08 10.42 6.13
N LYS A 245 -14.77 11.24 6.92
CA LYS A 245 -14.51 11.43 8.35
C LYS A 245 -15.87 11.46 9.04
N GLN A 246 -15.92 10.94 10.26
CA GLN A 246 -17.17 10.84 11.00
C GLN A 246 -17.80 12.22 11.26
N ILE A 247 -16.98 13.26 11.45
CA ILE A 247 -17.42 14.63 11.75
C ILE A 247 -18.16 15.33 10.60
N TRP A 248 -17.91 14.93 9.34
CA TRP A 248 -18.52 15.52 8.16
C TRP A 248 -19.11 14.48 7.20
N LYS A 249 -19.47 13.31 7.72
CA LYS A 249 -19.99 12.19 6.93
C LYS A 249 -21.18 12.58 6.03
N GLU A 250 -21.94 13.59 6.44
CA GLU A 250 -23.15 14.04 5.72
C GLU A 250 -22.84 14.68 4.37
N ILE A 251 -21.62 15.15 4.12
CA ILE A 251 -21.23 15.77 2.83
C ILE A 251 -20.34 14.84 1.98
N VAL A 252 -20.25 13.55 2.33
CA VAL A 252 -19.38 12.57 1.65
C VAL A 252 -20.21 11.69 0.72
N TYR A 253 -20.32 12.12 -0.53
CA TYR A 253 -20.95 11.39 -1.63
C TYR A 253 -20.50 11.98 -2.98
N PRO A 254 -20.54 11.22 -4.08
CA PRO A 254 -20.26 11.76 -5.41
C PRO A 254 -21.37 12.72 -5.86
N ILE A 255 -20.98 13.78 -6.57
CA ILE A 255 -21.93 14.62 -7.32
C ILE A 255 -22.32 13.89 -8.59
N VAL A 256 -23.62 13.72 -8.81
CA VAL A 256 -24.17 12.94 -9.92
C VAL A 256 -24.62 13.92 -11.00
N SER A 257 -24.00 13.82 -12.18
CA SER A 257 -24.35 14.64 -13.35
C SER A 257 -25.42 14.00 -14.21
N CYS A 258 -26.42 14.76 -14.64
CA CYS A 258 -27.41 14.32 -15.65
C CYS A 258 -27.11 14.80 -17.07
N ARG A 259 -26.33 15.88 -17.21
CA ARG A 259 -26.06 16.53 -18.51
C ARG A 259 -24.68 17.16 -18.54
N SER A 260 -24.10 17.26 -19.72
CA SER A 260 -22.89 18.02 -20.00
C SER A 260 -23.02 18.80 -21.32
N ALA A 261 -22.32 19.92 -21.44
CA ALA A 261 -22.23 20.71 -22.67
C ALA A 261 -20.99 21.62 -22.64
N GLY A 262 -20.07 21.44 -23.59
CA GLY A 262 -18.81 22.18 -23.62
C GLY A 262 -17.99 21.93 -22.35
N ALA A 263 -17.61 23.01 -21.67
CA ALA A 263 -16.86 22.96 -20.40
C ALA A 263 -17.77 22.85 -19.15
N TYR A 264 -19.08 22.66 -19.32
CA TYR A 264 -20.06 22.67 -18.23
C TYR A 264 -20.70 21.30 -18.01
N LEU A 265 -21.00 21.02 -16.74
CA LEU A 265 -21.76 19.87 -16.28
C LEU A 265 -23.03 20.40 -15.58
N TRP A 266 -24.08 19.58 -15.52
CA TRP A 266 -25.26 19.85 -14.71
C TRP A 266 -25.53 18.65 -13.83
N ASP A 267 -25.64 18.88 -12.53
CA ASP A 267 -25.97 17.83 -11.57
C ASP A 267 -27.47 17.46 -11.61
N LEU A 268 -27.87 16.47 -10.80
CA LEU A 268 -29.26 16.05 -10.68
C LEU A 268 -30.18 17.15 -10.13
N ASP A 269 -29.63 18.09 -9.36
CA ASP A 269 -30.33 19.22 -8.77
C ASP A 269 -30.48 20.38 -9.78
N GLY A 270 -29.78 20.33 -10.92
CA GLY A 270 -29.80 21.32 -11.99
C GLY A 270 -28.74 22.42 -11.81
N GLU A 271 -27.86 22.27 -10.83
CA GLU A 271 -26.72 23.15 -10.60
C GLU A 271 -25.66 22.91 -11.69
N ARG A 272 -25.05 24.00 -12.17
CA ARG A 272 -24.02 23.98 -13.20
C ARG A 272 -22.61 24.07 -12.61
#